data_AF-A0A8H6U2I1-F1
#
_entry.id   AF-A0A8H6U2I1-F1
#
_cell.length_a   1.000
_cell.length_b   1.000
_cell.length_c   1.000
_cell.angle_alpha   90.00
_cell.angle_beta   90.00
_cell.angle_gamma   90.00
#
_symmetry.space_group_name_H-M   'P 1'
#
loop_
_entity.id
_entity.type
_entity.pdbx_description
1 polymer ?
#
loop_
_entity_poly.entity_id
_entity_poly.type
_entity_poly.pdbx_seq_one_letter_code
_entity_poly.pdbx_strand_id
1 'polypeptide(L)'
;MPPMLLLNICHAWTDIALSTLALWAAIDVVLPCAKRLNEVLAIWFHRARNHPLAISLQGDFDAEGFHALAEFIWQHGHQMKHLKIRVGNGDGNDAEVDVFGTLIPGPLPLLETVTIRGLIHERALHGPPILDLLRLAPNLVECILDEVVPVWNLNLTSKKLVLPNLRRLMFGLRTQNPDSDDDLLRCLSLPGLEVLSLSGRHVSGYNLFRFFGEVIAAPPRAGSG
;
A
#
# COMPACT_ATOMS: atom_id res chain seq x y z
N MET A 1 -9.49 18.48 -9.72
CA MET A 1 -8.82 19.48 -10.59
C MET A 1 -7.51 19.89 -9.90
N PRO A 2 -6.35 19.82 -10.56
CA PRO A 2 -5.07 20.03 -9.89
C PRO A 2 -4.94 21.48 -9.39
N PRO A 3 -4.52 21.72 -8.13
CA PRO A 3 -4.37 23.07 -7.57
C PRO A 3 -3.39 23.95 -8.33
N MET A 4 -2.50 23.35 -9.14
CA MET A 4 -1.52 24.05 -9.97
C MET A 4 -2.16 25.01 -10.98
N LEU A 5 -3.39 24.76 -11.45
CA LEU A 5 -4.09 25.66 -12.37
C LEU A 5 -4.45 27.00 -11.69
N LEU A 6 -4.70 26.99 -10.38
CA LEU A 6 -5.03 28.18 -9.61
C LEU A 6 -3.83 29.12 -9.44
N LEU A 7 -2.60 28.56 -9.46
CA LEU A 7 -1.37 29.34 -9.31
C LEU A 7 -1.06 30.27 -10.50
N ASN A 8 -1.74 30.07 -11.63
CA ASN A 8 -1.50 30.79 -12.89
C ASN A 8 -2.60 31.81 -13.25
N ILE A 9 -3.61 32.03 -12.39
CA ILE A 9 -4.73 32.93 -12.70
C ILE A 9 -4.37 34.38 -12.38
N CYS A 10 -4.21 34.70 -11.09
CA CYS A 10 -3.74 36.00 -10.59
C CYS A 10 -3.21 35.82 -9.17
N HIS A 11 -2.52 36.84 -8.63
CA HIS A 11 -1.91 36.77 -7.30
C HIS A 11 -2.89 36.35 -6.19
N ALA A 12 -4.12 36.87 -6.19
CA ALA A 12 -5.12 36.51 -5.19
C ALA A 12 -5.46 35.01 -5.20
N TRP A 13 -5.58 34.39 -6.38
CA TRP A 13 -5.83 32.95 -6.49
C TRP A 13 -4.60 32.13 -6.09
N THR A 14 -3.40 32.61 -6.38
CA THR A 14 -2.16 32.00 -5.92
C THR A 14 -2.09 31.99 -4.39
N ASP A 15 -2.42 33.10 -3.73
CA ASP A 15 -2.42 33.21 -2.27
C ASP A 15 -3.46 32.27 -1.63
N ILE A 16 -4.66 32.21 -2.20
CA ILE A 16 -5.72 31.27 -1.77
C ILE A 16 -5.23 29.83 -1.93
N ALA A 17 -4.66 29.49 -3.09
CA ALA A 17 -4.19 28.13 -3.35
C ALA A 17 -3.06 27.71 -2.41
N LEU A 18 -2.10 28.60 -2.13
CA LEU A 18 -0.98 28.32 -1.23
C LEU A 18 -1.39 28.28 0.26
N SER A 19 -2.42 29.02 0.66
CA SER A 19 -2.92 29.03 2.05
C SER A 19 -3.92 27.91 2.36
N THR A 20 -4.56 27.32 1.35
CA THR A 20 -5.57 26.28 1.54
C THR A 20 -4.96 24.88 1.49
N LEU A 21 -4.55 24.35 2.64
CA LEU A 21 -3.88 23.03 2.77
C LEU A 21 -4.68 21.87 2.15
N ALA A 22 -6.01 21.90 2.27
CA ALA A 22 -6.89 20.86 1.75
C ALA A 22 -6.77 20.66 0.22
N LEU A 23 -6.37 21.71 -0.52
CA LEU A 23 -6.12 21.60 -1.96
C LEU A 23 -4.90 20.72 -2.29
N TRP A 24 -3.98 20.57 -1.34
CA TRP A 24 -2.76 19.77 -1.45
C TRP A 24 -2.89 18.41 -0.77
N ALA A 25 -4.07 18.08 -0.21
CA ALA A 25 -4.30 16.82 0.50
C ALA A 25 -4.36 15.58 -0.41
N ALA A 26 -4.43 15.77 -1.73
CA ALA A 26 -4.46 14.67 -2.68
C ALA A 26 -3.59 14.97 -3.89
N ILE A 27 -2.89 13.95 -4.38
CA ILE A 27 -2.07 13.99 -5.59
C ILE A 27 -2.27 12.71 -6.39
N ASP A 28 -2.47 12.87 -7.70
CA ASP A 28 -2.51 11.78 -8.67
C ASP A 28 -1.50 12.09 -9.77
N VAL A 29 -0.47 11.25 -9.89
CA VAL A 29 0.64 11.45 -10.83
C VAL A 29 0.79 10.25 -11.72
N VAL A 30 0.76 10.52 -13.03
CA VAL A 30 1.20 9.59 -14.07
C VAL A 30 2.59 10.02 -14.53
N LEU A 31 3.62 9.22 -14.22
CA LEU A 31 4.99 9.52 -14.58
C LEU A 31 5.50 8.54 -15.64
N PRO A 32 6.07 9.04 -16.75
CA PRO A 32 6.80 8.19 -17.68
C PRO A 32 8.19 7.80 -17.15
N CYS A 33 8.68 8.44 -16.07
CA CYS A 33 10.00 8.19 -15.49
C CYS A 33 10.04 8.63 -14.02
N ALA A 34 10.69 7.82 -13.17
CA ALA A 34 10.78 8.05 -11.73
C ALA A 34 11.62 9.28 -11.33
N LYS A 35 12.52 9.77 -12.20
CA LYS A 35 13.45 10.88 -11.86
C LYS A 35 12.77 12.15 -11.38
N ARG A 36 11.53 12.42 -11.83
CA ARG A 36 10.77 13.63 -11.45
C ARG A 36 9.83 13.39 -10.27
N LEU A 37 9.69 12.15 -9.79
CA LEU A 37 8.76 11.79 -8.73
C LEU A 37 9.08 12.53 -7.43
N ASN A 38 10.35 12.49 -7.02
CA ASN A 38 10.79 13.12 -5.78
C ASN A 38 10.58 14.63 -5.78
N GLU A 39 10.84 15.31 -6.89
CA GLU A 39 10.61 16.76 -7.02
C GLU A 39 9.13 17.11 -6.85
N VAL A 40 8.25 16.37 -7.54
CA VAL A 40 6.81 16.60 -7.50
C VAL A 40 6.26 16.30 -6.11
N LEU A 41 6.65 15.17 -5.51
CA LEU A 41 6.20 14.79 -4.18
C LEU A 41 6.74 15.75 -3.11
N ALA A 42 8.00 16.17 -3.18
CA ALA A 42 8.57 17.13 -2.23
C ALA A 42 7.80 18.46 -2.22
N ILE A 43 7.42 18.98 -3.40
CA ILE A 43 6.58 20.18 -3.50
C ILE A 43 5.21 19.95 -2.85
N TRP A 44 4.60 18.79 -3.10
CA TRP A 44 3.27 18.49 -2.57
C TRP A 44 3.27 18.35 -1.06
N PHE A 45 4.24 17.65 -0.50
CA PHE A 45 4.42 17.49 0.94
C PHE A 45 4.72 18.80 1.65
N HIS A 46 5.61 19.61 1.08
CA HIS A 46 5.91 20.93 1.63
C HIS A 46 4.64 21.80 1.73
N ARG A 47 3.75 21.72 0.72
CA ARG A 47 2.49 22.48 0.68
C ARG A 47 1.39 21.89 1.57
N ALA A 48 1.30 20.57 1.68
CA ALA A 48 0.35 19.88 2.56
C ALA A 48 0.72 20.03 4.06
N ARG A 49 2.00 20.28 4.37
CA ARG A 49 2.55 20.44 5.72
C ARG A 49 2.33 19.20 6.59
N ASN A 50 1.33 19.22 7.48
CA ASN A 50 0.97 18.13 8.39
C ASN A 50 -0.43 17.57 8.05
N HIS A 51 -0.99 17.96 6.90
CA HIS A 51 -2.30 17.48 6.48
C HIS A 51 -2.21 16.03 6.01
N PRO A 52 -3.16 15.14 6.39
CA PRO A 52 -3.20 13.79 5.87
C PRO A 52 -3.29 13.75 4.33
N LEU A 53 -2.53 12.86 3.69
CA LEU A 53 -2.32 12.83 2.26
C LEU A 53 -2.90 11.58 1.58
N ALA A 54 -3.50 11.79 0.41
CA ALA A 54 -3.90 10.75 -0.53
C ALA A 54 -2.99 10.80 -1.76
N ILE A 55 -2.22 9.73 -1.99
CA ILE A 55 -1.24 9.66 -3.06
C ILE A 55 -1.63 8.54 -4.02
N SER A 56 -1.75 8.87 -5.29
CA SER A 56 -1.94 7.93 -6.40
C SER A 56 -0.78 8.11 -7.38
N LEU A 57 -0.02 7.04 -7.60
CA LEU A 57 1.13 7.02 -8.48
C LEU A 57 0.91 5.95 -9.54
N GLN A 58 1.12 6.32 -10.80
CA GLN A 58 1.12 5.42 -11.92
C GLN A 58 2.35 5.68 -12.78
N GLY A 59 3.09 4.62 -13.12
CA GLY A 59 4.25 4.78 -13.98
C GLY A 59 5.05 3.50 -14.15
N ASP A 60 5.98 3.55 -15.09
CA ASP A 60 7.01 2.54 -15.27
C ASP A 60 8.19 2.93 -14.37
N PHE A 61 8.22 2.34 -13.17
CA PHE A 61 9.30 2.55 -12.22
C PHE A 61 10.37 1.51 -12.48
N ASP A 62 11.58 1.97 -12.79
CA ASP A 62 12.74 1.11 -12.65
C ASP A 62 13.01 0.85 -11.17
N ALA A 63 13.84 -0.16 -10.96
CA ALA A 63 14.68 -0.38 -9.79
C ALA A 63 14.92 0.87 -8.89
N GLU A 64 15.67 1.84 -9.42
CA GLU A 64 16.09 3.05 -8.69
C GLU A 64 14.89 3.91 -8.29
N GLY A 65 13.93 4.07 -9.21
CA GLY A 65 12.71 4.81 -9.00
C GLY A 65 11.82 4.23 -7.91
N PHE A 66 11.74 2.91 -7.82
CA PHE A 66 10.97 2.23 -6.79
C PHE A 66 11.64 2.36 -5.42
N HIS A 67 12.97 2.26 -5.36
CA HIS A 67 13.71 2.48 -4.12
C HIS A 67 13.53 3.92 -3.61
N ALA A 68 13.67 4.91 -4.50
CA ALA A 68 13.41 6.31 -4.20
C ALA A 68 11.97 6.54 -3.71
N LEU A 69 10.99 5.88 -4.33
CA LEU A 69 9.59 5.94 -3.88
C LEU A 69 9.41 5.32 -2.50
N ALA A 70 10.02 4.17 -2.23
CA ALA A 70 9.93 3.50 -0.93
C ALA A 70 10.56 4.36 0.18
N GLU A 71 11.74 4.93 -0.07
CA GLU A 71 12.40 5.86 0.84
C GLU A 71 11.53 7.10 1.08
N PHE A 72 10.92 7.64 0.02
CA PHE A 72 10.04 8.79 0.13
C PHE A 72 8.79 8.48 0.97
N ILE A 73 8.13 7.34 0.70
CA ILE A 73 6.99 6.86 1.47
C ILE A 73 7.37 6.71 2.94
N TRP A 74 8.58 6.22 3.18
CA TRP A 74 9.09 6.03 4.52
C TRP A 74 9.28 7.35 5.29
N GLN A 75 10.02 8.31 4.70
CA GLN A 75 10.28 9.62 5.32
C GLN A 75 8.99 10.38 5.67
N HIS A 76 7.93 10.13 4.89
CA HIS A 76 6.69 10.88 4.94
C HIS A 76 5.46 10.08 5.39
N GLY A 77 5.66 8.83 5.79
CA GLY A 77 4.60 7.85 6.03
C GLY A 77 3.63 8.25 7.15
N HIS A 78 4.08 9.06 8.10
CA HIS A 78 3.27 9.59 9.19
C HIS A 78 2.10 10.49 8.74
N GLN A 79 2.15 11.02 7.51
CA GLN A 79 1.08 11.85 6.93
C GLN A 79 0.20 11.08 5.95
N MET A 80 0.61 9.88 5.54
CA MET A 80 -0.08 9.15 4.49
C MET A 80 -1.37 8.53 5.01
N LYS A 81 -2.46 8.86 4.34
CA LYS A 81 -3.80 8.34 4.62
C LYS A 81 -4.25 7.32 3.58
N HIS A 82 -4.01 7.65 2.31
CA HIS A 82 -4.34 6.78 1.19
C HIS A 82 -3.13 6.66 0.28
N LEU A 83 -2.70 5.43 -0.02
CA LEU A 83 -1.59 5.15 -0.92
C LEU A 83 -2.05 4.22 -2.03
N LYS A 84 -1.91 4.65 -3.28
CA LYS A 84 -2.18 3.87 -4.47
C LYS A 84 -0.97 3.90 -5.38
N ILE A 85 -0.42 2.74 -5.70
CA ILE A 85 0.71 2.57 -6.60
C ILE A 85 0.27 1.63 -7.71
N ARG A 86 0.42 2.07 -8.95
CA ARG A 86 0.20 1.26 -10.14
C ARG A 86 1.47 1.24 -10.97
N VAL A 87 2.12 0.09 -10.99
CA VAL A 87 3.29 -0.15 -11.81
C VAL A 87 2.80 -0.52 -13.21
N GLY A 88 3.30 0.18 -14.23
CA GLY A 88 2.99 -0.17 -15.61
C GLY A 88 3.73 -1.45 -16.05
N ASN A 89 3.23 -2.07 -17.11
CA ASN A 89 3.90 -3.19 -17.76
C ASN A 89 5.02 -2.62 -18.64
N GLY A 90 6.09 -2.13 -18.01
CA GLY A 90 7.29 -1.73 -18.74
C GLY A 90 7.78 -2.90 -19.61
N ASP A 91 8.40 -2.59 -20.75
CA ASP A 91 8.67 -3.48 -21.89
C ASP A 91 9.66 -4.65 -21.64
N GLY A 92 9.72 -5.21 -20.42
CA GLY A 92 10.38 -6.48 -20.13
C GLY A 92 11.89 -6.43 -19.88
N ASN A 93 12.46 -5.26 -19.54
CA ASN A 93 13.84 -5.21 -19.06
C ASN A 93 13.88 -5.45 -17.55
N ASP A 94 14.17 -6.70 -17.20
CA ASP A 94 14.25 -7.29 -15.86
C ASP A 94 15.37 -6.67 -14.99
N ALA A 95 15.18 -5.46 -14.48
CA ALA A 95 16.03 -4.92 -13.42
C ALA A 95 15.54 -5.42 -12.05
N GLU A 96 16.41 -6.15 -11.35
CA GLU A 96 16.20 -6.68 -9.99
C GLU A 96 16.43 -5.58 -8.96
N VAL A 97 15.42 -5.24 -8.14
CA VAL A 97 15.62 -4.35 -6.97
C VAL A 97 14.89 -4.81 -5.76
N ASP A 98 15.60 -4.97 -4.66
CA ASP A 98 15.00 -5.12 -3.35
C ASP A 98 14.40 -3.79 -2.85
N VAL A 99 13.10 -3.59 -3.08
CA VAL A 99 12.43 -2.31 -2.79
C VAL A 99 12.32 -2.02 -1.30
N PHE A 100 12.13 -3.03 -0.47
CA PHE A 100 11.85 -2.78 0.93
C PHE A 100 12.98 -3.27 1.87
N GLY A 101 13.84 -4.21 1.46
CA GLY A 101 14.71 -4.98 2.38
C GLY A 101 15.81 -4.17 3.04
N THR A 102 16.02 -2.94 2.58
CA THR A 102 17.05 -2.02 3.06
C THR A 102 16.52 -0.94 4.01
N LEU A 103 15.21 -0.86 4.23
CA LEU A 103 14.62 0.23 5.01
C LEU A 103 14.17 -0.26 6.39
N ILE A 104 14.72 0.35 7.46
CA ILE A 104 14.25 0.16 8.83
C ILE A 104 12.90 0.88 8.94
N PRO A 105 11.79 0.17 9.13
CA PRO A 105 10.48 0.77 9.08
C PRO A 105 10.08 1.36 10.43
N GLY A 106 9.07 2.21 10.37
CA GLY A 106 8.39 2.81 11.49
C GLY A 106 6.97 3.21 11.09
N PRO A 107 6.23 3.79 12.02
CA PRO A 107 4.78 3.65 11.99
C PRO A 107 4.14 4.44 10.84
N LEU A 108 3.11 3.86 10.24
CA LEU A 108 2.18 4.46 9.29
C LEU A 108 0.82 4.65 9.98
N PRO A 109 0.74 5.49 11.03
CA PRO A 109 -0.42 5.54 11.93
C PRO A 109 -1.69 6.07 11.25
N LEU A 110 -1.57 6.83 10.16
CA LEU A 110 -2.72 7.41 9.46
C LEU A 110 -3.17 6.58 8.25
N LEU A 111 -2.41 5.55 7.86
CA LEU A 111 -2.67 4.82 6.63
C LEU A 111 -3.95 3.98 6.76
N GLU A 112 -5.00 4.39 6.04
CA GLU A 112 -6.30 3.73 6.01
C GLU A 112 -6.46 2.86 4.77
N THR A 113 -5.89 3.24 3.63
CA THR A 113 -6.01 2.45 2.40
C THR A 113 -4.69 2.29 1.70
N VAL A 114 -4.34 1.06 1.33
CA VAL A 114 -3.20 0.76 0.47
C VAL A 114 -3.65 -0.04 -0.75
N THR A 115 -3.25 0.40 -1.93
CA THR A 115 -3.48 -0.31 -3.19
C THR A 115 -2.17 -0.37 -3.95
N ILE A 116 -1.67 -1.58 -4.19
CA ILE A 116 -0.49 -1.82 -5.02
C ILE A 116 -0.94 -2.72 -6.16
N ARG A 117 -0.77 -2.27 -7.40
CA ARG A 117 -1.12 -3.02 -8.60
C ARG A 117 0.01 -3.06 -9.61
N GLY A 118 0.09 -4.14 -10.36
CA GLY A 118 0.98 -4.30 -11.51
C GLY A 118 2.06 -5.33 -11.26
N LEU A 119 2.71 -5.76 -12.35
CA LEU A 119 3.73 -6.81 -12.33
C LEU A 119 4.99 -6.30 -11.64
N ILE A 120 5.13 -6.65 -10.36
CA ILE A 120 6.41 -6.52 -9.67
C ILE A 120 7.11 -7.87 -9.80
N HIS A 121 8.20 -7.92 -10.57
CA HIS A 121 8.92 -9.15 -10.83
C HIS A 121 9.40 -9.80 -9.51
N GLU A 122 9.36 -11.13 -9.45
CA GLU A 122 9.66 -11.98 -8.28
C GLU A 122 11.01 -11.68 -7.61
N ARG A 123 11.97 -11.16 -8.38
CA ARG A 123 13.31 -10.79 -7.88
C ARG A 123 13.39 -9.36 -7.32
N ALA A 124 12.43 -8.50 -7.66
CA ALA A 124 12.37 -7.11 -7.23
C ALA A 124 11.60 -6.91 -5.90
N LEU A 125 11.32 -7.97 -5.17
CA LEU A 125 10.66 -7.89 -3.85
C LEU A 125 11.37 -8.80 -2.86
N HIS A 126 12.66 -8.57 -2.61
CA HIS A 126 13.29 -9.06 -1.36
C HIS A 126 12.84 -8.28 -0.11
N GLY A 127 11.82 -7.46 -0.27
CA GLY A 127 11.28 -6.58 0.75
C GLY A 127 10.78 -7.28 2.02
N PRO A 128 10.75 -6.60 3.19
CA PRO A 128 9.98 -6.95 4.35
C PRO A 128 8.62 -7.45 3.89
N PRO A 129 8.24 -8.64 4.38
CA PRO A 129 7.03 -9.32 3.97
C PRO A 129 5.85 -8.34 4.07
N ILE A 130 4.84 -8.49 3.22
CA ILE A 130 3.55 -7.75 3.29
C ILE A 130 3.04 -7.60 4.74
N LEU A 131 3.34 -8.57 5.60
CA LEU A 131 3.11 -8.52 7.03
C LEU A 131 3.69 -7.30 7.75
N ASP A 132 4.86 -6.80 7.37
CA ASP A 132 5.46 -5.61 7.95
C ASP A 132 4.69 -4.36 7.55
N LEU A 133 4.32 -4.19 6.27
CA LEU A 133 3.42 -3.11 5.87
C LEU A 133 2.13 -3.12 6.72
N LEU A 134 1.54 -4.30 6.90
CA LEU A 134 0.35 -4.47 7.74
C LEU A 134 0.62 -4.16 9.22
N ARG A 135 1.80 -4.51 9.76
CA ARG A 135 2.20 -4.17 11.14
C ARG A 135 2.38 -2.67 11.35
N LEU A 136 2.90 -1.97 10.36
CA LEU A 136 3.16 -0.54 10.43
C LEU A 136 1.88 0.30 10.31
N ALA A 137 0.82 -0.27 9.72
CA ALA A 137 -0.46 0.41 9.47
C ALA A 137 -1.60 -0.18 10.34
N PRO A 138 -1.65 0.09 11.65
CA PRO A 138 -2.67 -0.48 12.54
C PRO A 138 -4.09 0.01 12.25
N ASN A 139 -4.23 1.14 11.54
CA ASN A 139 -5.51 1.75 11.16
C ASN A 139 -5.96 1.40 9.74
N LEU A 140 -5.32 0.40 9.11
CA LEU A 140 -5.64 -0.01 7.76
C LEU A 140 -7.08 -0.56 7.67
N VAL A 141 -7.86 -0.01 6.75
CA VAL A 141 -9.26 -0.34 6.46
C VAL A 141 -9.37 -1.16 5.18
N GLU A 142 -8.58 -0.80 4.16
CA GLU A 142 -8.55 -1.47 2.86
C GLU A 142 -7.11 -1.75 2.42
N CYS A 143 -6.86 -3.00 2.02
CA CYS A 143 -5.59 -3.45 1.48
C CYS A 143 -5.85 -4.22 0.19
N ILE A 144 -5.32 -3.72 -0.93
CA ILE A 144 -5.44 -4.33 -2.24
C ILE A 144 -4.03 -4.54 -2.80
N LEU A 145 -3.63 -5.79 -2.95
CA LEU A 145 -2.35 -6.17 -3.54
C LEU A 145 -2.68 -7.02 -4.77
N ASP A 146 -2.61 -6.45 -5.96
CA ASP A 146 -3.04 -7.09 -7.20
C ASP A 146 -1.87 -7.23 -8.19
N GLU A 147 -1.70 -8.42 -8.77
CA GLU A 147 -0.57 -8.80 -9.63
C GLU A 147 0.82 -8.70 -8.97
N VAL A 148 0.88 -8.73 -7.64
CA VAL A 148 2.12 -8.72 -6.87
C VAL A 148 2.65 -10.14 -6.73
N VAL A 149 3.95 -10.35 -6.94
CA VAL A 149 4.61 -11.62 -6.61
C VAL A 149 5.17 -11.52 -5.19
N PRO A 150 4.55 -12.17 -4.20
CA PRO A 150 5.00 -12.08 -2.83
C PRO A 150 6.24 -12.95 -2.61
N VAL A 151 7.26 -12.41 -1.96
CA VAL A 151 8.35 -13.21 -1.39
C VAL A 151 8.05 -13.43 0.07
N TRP A 152 7.49 -14.59 0.36
CA TRP A 152 7.11 -15.00 1.70
C TRP A 152 8.32 -15.54 2.46
N ASN A 153 9.25 -14.67 2.89
CA ASN A 153 10.26 -15.06 3.89
C ASN A 153 9.64 -15.02 5.28
N LEU A 154 8.70 -15.94 5.47
CA LEU A 154 7.90 -16.08 6.66
C LEU A 154 8.74 -16.78 7.74
N ASN A 155 9.62 -16.01 8.39
CA ASN A 155 10.15 -16.38 9.70
C ASN A 155 9.01 -16.15 10.71
N LEU A 156 8.00 -17.02 10.65
CA LEU A 156 6.72 -16.85 11.31
C LEU A 156 6.92 -16.78 12.82
N THR A 157 6.87 -15.56 13.35
CA THR A 157 6.61 -15.41 14.76
C THR A 157 5.24 -16.00 15.05
N SER A 158 5.11 -16.79 16.11
CA SER A 158 3.88 -17.49 16.48
C SER A 158 2.70 -16.57 16.82
N LYS A 159 2.92 -15.25 16.84
CA LYS A 159 1.91 -14.26 17.19
C LYS A 159 1.16 -13.78 15.95
N LYS A 160 -0.14 -14.09 15.91
CA LYS A 160 -1.06 -13.54 14.91
C LYS A 160 -1.06 -12.00 14.95
N LEU A 161 -0.97 -11.40 13.77
CA LEU A 161 -1.13 -9.97 13.55
C LEU A 161 -2.63 -9.63 13.55
N VAL A 162 -3.06 -8.80 14.49
CA VAL A 162 -4.46 -8.38 14.60
C VAL A 162 -4.64 -7.06 13.86
N LEU A 163 -5.53 -7.02 12.87
CA LEU A 163 -5.89 -5.82 12.13
C LEU A 163 -7.37 -5.51 12.39
N PRO A 164 -7.68 -4.78 13.48
CA PRO A 164 -9.05 -4.65 13.97
C PRO A 164 -9.96 -3.85 13.03
N ASN A 165 -9.37 -2.95 12.24
CA ASN A 165 -10.09 -2.04 11.36
C ASN A 165 -10.15 -2.52 9.90
N LEU A 166 -9.45 -3.60 9.55
CA LEU A 166 -9.35 -4.06 8.17
C LEU A 166 -10.67 -4.70 7.74
N ARG A 167 -11.35 -4.03 6.80
CA ARG A 167 -12.64 -4.45 6.25
C ARG A 167 -12.50 -5.11 4.91
N ARG A 168 -11.52 -4.69 4.10
CA ARG A 168 -11.36 -5.14 2.72
C ARG A 168 -9.94 -5.61 2.51
N LEU A 169 -9.80 -6.87 2.13
CA LEU A 169 -8.52 -7.48 1.83
C LEU A 169 -8.61 -8.16 0.47
N MET A 170 -7.79 -7.72 -0.47
CA MET A 170 -7.72 -8.29 -1.82
C MET A 170 -6.28 -8.69 -2.14
N PHE A 171 -6.10 -9.93 -2.56
CA PHE A 171 -4.84 -10.47 -3.03
C PHE A 171 -5.02 -10.97 -4.47
N GLY A 172 -4.16 -10.51 -5.36
CA GLY A 172 -4.05 -10.90 -6.77
C GLY A 172 -2.69 -11.52 -7.02
N LEU A 173 -2.33 -12.56 -6.27
CA LEU A 173 -0.96 -13.04 -6.23
C LEU A 173 -0.69 -13.92 -7.45
N ARG A 174 0.45 -13.69 -8.09
CA ARG A 174 1.00 -14.59 -9.10
C ARG A 174 2.09 -15.44 -8.44
N THR A 175 1.70 -16.35 -7.57
CA THR A 175 2.65 -17.33 -7.02
C THR A 175 2.83 -18.48 -7.99
N GLN A 176 4.07 -18.95 -8.16
CA GLN A 176 4.32 -20.25 -8.78
C GLN A 176 4.01 -21.40 -7.82
N ASN A 177 3.95 -21.10 -6.51
CA ASN A 177 3.74 -22.06 -5.45
C ASN A 177 2.43 -21.80 -4.68
N PRO A 178 1.38 -22.61 -4.86
CA PRO A 178 0.09 -22.41 -4.20
C PRO A 178 0.14 -22.58 -2.67
N ASP A 179 1.12 -23.31 -2.13
CA ASP A 179 1.22 -23.56 -0.69
C ASP A 179 1.59 -22.29 0.11
N SER A 180 2.15 -21.29 -0.55
CA SER A 180 2.70 -20.11 0.14
C SER A 180 1.67 -19.08 0.56
N ASP A 181 0.53 -19.01 -0.12
CA ASP A 181 -0.54 -18.03 0.18
C ASP A 181 -1.27 -18.38 1.48
N ASP A 182 -1.28 -19.66 1.83
CA ASP A 182 -1.93 -20.17 3.03
C ASP A 182 -1.23 -19.72 4.32
N ASP A 183 0.09 -19.53 4.26
CA ASP A 183 0.87 -19.16 5.44
C ASP A 183 0.67 -17.69 5.84
N LEU A 184 0.39 -16.80 4.88
CA LEU A 184 0.01 -15.42 5.17
C LEU A 184 -1.30 -15.37 5.98
N LEU A 185 -2.35 -16.01 5.47
CA LEU A 185 -3.68 -15.92 6.09
C LEU A 185 -3.68 -16.50 7.50
N ARG A 186 -2.86 -17.53 7.77
CA ARG A 186 -2.66 -18.09 9.12
C ARG A 186 -2.08 -17.10 10.12
N CYS A 187 -1.36 -16.09 9.64
CA CYS A 187 -0.71 -15.08 10.46
C CYS A 187 -1.59 -13.87 10.76
N LEU A 188 -2.78 -13.79 10.16
CA LEU A 188 -3.68 -12.66 10.29
C LEU A 188 -4.87 -12.99 11.20
N SER A 189 -5.30 -12.01 11.98
CA SER A 189 -6.56 -12.00 12.71
C SER A 189 -7.34 -10.76 12.29
N LEU A 190 -8.42 -10.98 11.54
CA LEU A 190 -9.17 -9.93 10.83
C LEU A 190 -10.62 -9.88 11.34
N PRO A 191 -10.86 -9.46 12.60
CA PRO A 191 -12.17 -9.55 13.24
C PRO A 191 -13.24 -8.65 12.59
N GLY A 192 -12.82 -7.64 11.83
CA GLY A 192 -13.70 -6.70 11.12
C GLY A 192 -13.80 -6.93 9.61
N LEU A 193 -13.32 -8.07 9.10
CA LEU A 193 -13.26 -8.31 7.67
C LEU A 193 -14.65 -8.45 7.05
N GLU A 194 -14.97 -7.59 6.09
CA GLU A 194 -16.22 -7.59 5.33
C GLU A 194 -16.05 -8.24 3.96
N VAL A 195 -14.90 -7.99 3.30
CA VAL A 195 -14.61 -8.46 1.94
C VAL A 195 -13.23 -9.10 1.90
N LEU A 196 -13.19 -10.36 1.49
CA LEU A 196 -11.97 -11.07 1.13
C LEU A 196 -12.04 -11.44 -0.35
N SER A 197 -11.09 -10.97 -1.15
CA SER A 197 -10.95 -11.36 -2.56
C SER A 197 -9.60 -11.99 -2.79
N LEU A 198 -9.59 -13.21 -3.32
CA LEU A 198 -8.39 -13.90 -3.73
C LEU A 198 -8.48 -14.12 -5.24
N SER A 199 -7.52 -13.57 -5.96
CA SER A 199 -7.38 -13.59 -7.41
C SER A 199 -5.97 -14.08 -7.76
N GLY A 200 -5.81 -14.74 -8.90
CA GLY A 200 -4.66 -15.63 -9.14
C GLY A 200 -5.00 -17.06 -8.71
N ARG A 201 -4.53 -18.07 -9.46
CA ARG A 201 -5.15 -19.40 -9.51
C ARG A 201 -5.00 -20.23 -8.22
N HIS A 202 -5.99 -21.09 -7.99
CA HIS A 202 -6.04 -22.23 -7.04
C HIS A 202 -5.64 -21.93 -5.58
N VAL A 203 -6.42 -21.09 -4.90
CA VAL A 203 -6.51 -21.22 -3.44
C VAL A 203 -7.10 -22.58 -3.11
N SER A 204 -6.38 -23.44 -2.37
CA SER A 204 -6.91 -24.74 -1.99
C SER A 204 -8.15 -24.51 -1.10
N GLY A 205 -9.30 -25.10 -1.49
CA GLY A 205 -10.56 -24.84 -0.80
C GLY A 205 -10.49 -25.14 0.71
N TYR A 206 -9.62 -26.07 1.12
CA TYR A 206 -9.43 -26.49 2.50
C TYR A 206 -9.00 -25.35 3.45
N ASN A 207 -8.09 -24.48 3.02
CA ASN A 207 -7.57 -23.42 3.89
C ASN A 207 -8.53 -22.22 4.01
N LEU A 208 -9.33 -21.95 2.97
CA LEU A 208 -10.43 -20.99 3.08
C LEU A 208 -11.42 -21.39 4.17
N PHE A 209 -11.84 -22.67 4.20
CA PHE A 209 -12.76 -23.15 5.22
C PHE A 209 -12.18 -23.01 6.64
N ARG A 210 -10.87 -23.29 6.81
CA ARG A 210 -10.21 -23.11 8.12
C ARG A 210 -10.13 -21.65 8.53
N PHE A 211 -9.76 -20.76 7.61
CA PHE A 211 -9.69 -19.33 7.86
C PHE A 211 -11.07 -18.77 8.25
N PHE A 212 -12.11 -19.10 7.49
CA PHE A 212 -13.48 -18.68 7.82
C PHE A 212 -14.00 -19.33 9.10
N GLY A 213 -13.62 -20.57 9.40
CA GLY A 213 -13.96 -21.23 10.67
C GLY A 213 -13.46 -20.45 11.89
N GLU A 214 -12.27 -19.85 11.81
CA GLU A 214 -11.70 -19.04 12.89
C GLU A 214 -12.28 -17.62 12.95
N VAL A 215 -12.60 -17.02 11.79
CA VAL A 215 -13.17 -15.67 11.71
C VAL A 215 -14.65 -15.66 12.13
N ILE A 216 -15.44 -16.63 11.68
CA ILE A 216 -16.90 -16.71 11.95
C ILE A 216 -17.18 -17.18 13.39
N ALA A 217 -16.27 -17.96 14.00
CA ALA A 217 -16.45 -18.42 15.38
C ALA A 217 -16.29 -17.30 16.43
N ALA A 218 -15.85 -16.09 16.05
CA ALA A 218 -15.81 -14.96 16.97
C ALA A 218 -17.26 -14.48 17.25
N PRO A 219 -17.75 -14.56 18.50
CA PRO A 219 -19.12 -14.16 18.81
C PRO A 219 -19.33 -12.68 18.47
N PRO A 220 -20.49 -12.30 17.91
CA PRO A 220 -20.79 -10.90 17.61
C PRO A 220 -20.68 -10.10 18.90
N ARG A 221 -19.85 -9.06 18.90
CA ARG A 221 -19.72 -8.15 20.05
C ARG A 221 -21.10 -7.58 20.35
N ALA A 222 -21.68 -7.99 21.47
CA ALA A 222 -22.90 -7.40 21.99
C ALA A 222 -22.64 -5.90 22.17
N GLY A 223 -23.34 -5.08 21.39
CA GLY A 223 -23.26 -3.63 21.51
C GLY A 223 -23.66 -3.24 22.92
N SER A 224 -22.72 -2.66 23.66
CA SER A 224 -23.00 -1.94 24.89
C SER A 224 -23.77 -0.68 24.52
N GLY A 225 -25.10 -0.72 24.76
CA GLY A 225 -25.96 0.45 24.75
C GLY A 225 -25.74 1.36 25.95
#